data_AF-A0A1S7SJK0-F1
#
_entry.id   AF-A0A1S7SJK0-F1
#
_cell.length_a   1.000
_cell.length_b   1.000
_cell.length_c   1.000
_cell.angle_alpha   90.00
_cell.angle_beta   90.00
_cell.angle_gamma   90.00
#
_symmetry.space_group_name_H-M   'P 1'
#
loop_
_entity.id
_entity.type
_entity.pdbx_description
1 polymer ?
#
loop_
_entity_poly.entity_id
_entity_poly.type
_entity_poly.pdbx_seq_one_letter_code
_entity_poly.pdbx_strand_id
1 'polypeptide(L)'
;MADAGSSLARSRVHRALSRPNLLMGADRELVLLTALAAIILIFVVLTWYAALFGIAIWLVAVAALRMMAKADPLMRRVYLRHISYKTSYRATSSPWRKF
;
A
#
# COMPACT_ATOMS: atom_id res chain seq x y z
N MET A 1 -28.62 -29.84 -25.31
CA MET A 1 -28.89 -28.69 -26.21
C MET A 1 -27.95 -27.58 -25.77
N ALA A 2 -26.90 -27.30 -26.55
CA ALA A 2 -25.90 -26.28 -26.23
C ALA A 2 -26.29 -24.99 -26.94
N ASP A 3 -26.54 -23.92 -26.19
CA ASP A 3 -26.93 -22.63 -26.75
C ASP A 3 -25.78 -22.02 -27.56
N ALA A 4 -26.10 -21.73 -28.82
CA ALA A 4 -25.28 -20.99 -29.76
C ALA A 4 -25.37 -19.48 -29.45
N GLY A 5 -24.23 -18.80 -29.36
CA GLY A 5 -24.17 -17.38 -29.71
C GLY A 5 -23.97 -16.35 -28.60
N SER A 6 -23.26 -16.63 -27.51
CA SER A 6 -22.65 -15.52 -26.75
C SER A 6 -21.39 -15.05 -27.49
N SER A 7 -21.51 -13.99 -28.29
CA SER A 7 -20.36 -13.31 -28.88
C SER A 7 -19.56 -12.67 -27.75
N LEU A 8 -18.59 -13.42 -27.21
CA LEU A 8 -17.69 -12.96 -26.15
C LEU A 8 -16.91 -11.74 -26.65
N ALA A 9 -17.36 -10.55 -26.26
CA ALA A 9 -16.69 -9.30 -26.56
C ALA A 9 -15.32 -9.27 -25.86
N ARG A 10 -14.25 -9.41 -26.65
CA ARG A 10 -12.88 -9.44 -26.14
C ARG A 10 -12.35 -8.02 -26.00
N SER A 11 -12.41 -7.46 -24.80
CA SER A 11 -11.81 -6.15 -24.51
C SER A 11 -10.30 -6.30 -24.26
N ARG A 12 -9.50 -5.43 -24.87
CA ARG A 12 -8.04 -5.42 -24.67
C ARG A 12 -7.73 -4.74 -23.34
N VAL A 13 -7.59 -5.52 -22.28
CA VAL A 13 -7.19 -5.00 -20.95
C VAL A 13 -5.74 -4.54 -21.02
N HIS A 14 -5.52 -3.25 -20.91
CA HIS A 14 -4.18 -2.67 -20.95
C HIS A 14 -3.46 -2.92 -19.62
N ARG A 15 -2.25 -3.47 -19.71
CA ARG A 15 -1.39 -3.80 -18.54
C ARG A 15 -1.07 -2.58 -17.66
N ALA A 16 -1.24 -1.36 -18.17
CA ALA A 16 -1.11 -0.13 -17.39
C ALA A 16 -2.17 -0.01 -16.29
N LEU A 17 -3.38 -0.57 -16.47
CA LEU A 17 -4.44 -0.52 -15.46
C LEU A 17 -4.21 -1.48 -14.28
N SER A 18 -3.44 -2.55 -14.46
CA SER A 18 -3.21 -3.56 -13.41
C SER A 18 -1.92 -3.33 -12.62
N ARG A 19 -1.02 -2.46 -13.09
CA ARG A 19 0.24 -2.21 -12.39
C ARG A 19 0.02 -1.28 -11.19
N PRO A 20 0.47 -1.64 -10.00
CA PRO A 20 0.47 -0.73 -8.86
C PRO A 20 1.33 0.49 -9.17
N ASN A 21 0.79 1.69 -8.91
CA ASN A 21 1.47 2.95 -9.14
C ASN A 21 2.46 3.22 -7.99
N LEU A 22 3.67 2.68 -8.13
CA LEU A 22 4.78 2.85 -7.18
C LEU A 22 5.51 4.17 -7.46
N LEU A 23 5.73 4.97 -6.43
CA LEU A 23 6.46 6.25 -6.53
C LEU A 23 7.85 6.07 -5.91
N MET A 24 8.91 6.38 -6.67
CA MET A 24 10.31 6.12 -6.29
C MET A 24 10.61 4.65 -5.92
N GLY A 25 9.84 3.70 -6.46
CA GLY A 25 10.00 2.27 -6.15
C GLY A 25 9.47 1.86 -4.78
N ALA A 26 8.62 2.68 -4.17
CA ALA A 26 7.89 2.41 -2.94
C ALA A 26 6.41 2.84 -3.05
N ASP A 27 5.60 2.50 -2.06
CA ASP A 27 4.21 2.95 -1.99
C ASP A 27 4.12 4.48 -1.90
N ARG A 28 3.45 5.11 -2.89
CA ARG A 28 3.32 6.57 -3.01
C ARG A 28 2.89 7.25 -1.72
N GLU A 29 1.82 6.75 -1.11
CA GLU A 29 1.23 7.36 0.07
C GLU A 29 2.19 7.31 1.27
N LEU A 30 2.93 6.22 1.44
CA LEU A 30 3.89 6.08 2.55
C LEU A 30 5.09 7.00 2.39
N VAL A 31 5.60 7.13 1.16
CA VAL A 31 6.69 8.07 0.86
C VAL A 31 6.24 9.52 1.09
N LEU A 32 5.03 9.88 0.66
CA LEU A 32 4.50 11.23 0.87
C LEU A 32 4.26 11.54 2.36
N LEU A 33 3.71 10.59 3.12
CA LEU A 33 3.48 10.77 4.56
C LEU A 33 4.80 10.90 5.34
N THR A 34 5.79 10.07 5.04
CA THR A 34 7.12 10.15 5.70
C THR A 34 7.87 11.41 5.33
N ALA A 35 7.79 11.86 4.07
CA ALA A 35 8.33 13.15 3.65
C ALA A 35 7.67 14.31 4.38
N LEU A 36 6.33 14.31 4.46
CA LEU A 36 5.58 15.33 5.19
C LEU A 36 5.95 15.36 6.67
N ALA A 37 6.01 14.19 7.33
CA ALA A 37 6.40 14.10 8.73
C ALA A 37 7.83 14.61 8.98
N ALA A 38 8.77 14.29 8.09
CA ALA A 38 10.14 14.80 8.17
C ALA A 38 10.19 16.32 8.03
N ILE A 39 9.45 16.89 7.07
CA ILE A 39 9.34 18.33 6.88
C ILE A 39 8.78 18.99 8.14
N ILE A 40 7.68 18.47 8.69
CA ILE A 40 7.07 18.98 9.93
C ILE A 40 8.09 18.95 11.07
N LEU A 41 8.83 17.85 11.25
CA LEU A 41 9.84 17.74 12.29
C LEU A 41 10.93 18.82 12.17
N ILE A 42 11.39 19.10 10.95
CA ILE A 42 12.39 20.15 10.70
C ILE A 42 11.82 21.53 11.05
N PHE A 43 10.59 21.83 10.62
CA PHE A 43 9.94 23.12 10.86
C PHE A 43 9.52 23.33 12.31
N VAL A 44 9.17 22.29 13.07
CA VAL A 44 8.78 22.42 14.48
C VAL A 44 9.99 22.78 15.34
N VAL A 45 11.16 22.21 15.04
CA VAL A 45 12.35 22.41 15.88
C VAL A 45 13.18 23.62 15.43
N LEU A 46 13.18 23.97 14.14
CA LEU A 46 13.94 25.11 13.57
C LEU A 46 15.45 25.13 13.91
N THR A 47 16.05 23.98 14.24
CA THR A 47 17.50 23.86 14.46
C THR A 47 18.20 23.15 13.31
N TRP A 48 19.47 23.48 13.10
CA TRP A 48 20.27 22.82 12.06
C TRP A 48 20.46 21.31 12.33
N TYR A 49 20.57 20.92 13.60
CA TYR A 49 20.60 19.51 14.01
C TYR A 49 19.31 18.77 13.62
N ALA A 50 18.15 19.40 13.81
CA ALA A 50 16.87 18.82 13.40
C ALA A 50 16.76 18.69 11.88
N ALA A 51 17.29 19.64 11.11
CA ALA A 51 17.37 19.53 9.66
C ALA A 51 18.18 18.29 9.22
N LEU A 52 19.38 18.12 9.79
CA LEU A 52 20.23 16.96 9.49
C LEU A 52 19.55 15.65 9.89
N PHE A 53 18.97 15.61 11.09
CA PHE A 53 18.31 14.42 11.63
C PHE A 53 17.03 14.07 10.85
N GLY A 54 16.24 15.07 10.46
CA GLY A 54 15.04 14.90 9.65
C GLY A 54 15.36 14.33 8.26
N ILE A 55 16.41 14.83 7.60
CA ILE A 55 16.88 14.31 6.32
C ILE A 55 17.38 12.87 6.47
N ALA A 56 18.17 12.59 7.52
CA ALA A 56 18.69 11.25 7.78
C ALA A 56 17.57 10.23 8.01
N ILE A 57 16.60 10.57 8.87
CA ILE A 57 15.41 9.74 9.11
C ILE A 57 14.63 9.52 7.82
N TRP A 58 14.43 10.57 7.03
CA TRP A 58 13.66 10.47 5.80
C TRP A 58 14.32 9.53 4.79
N LEU A 59 15.64 9.63 4.59
CA LEU A 59 16.38 8.73 3.71
C LEU A 59 16.31 7.28 4.18
N VAL A 60 16.44 7.02 5.49
CA VAL A 60 16.31 5.68 6.06
C VAL A 60 14.89 5.13 5.86
N ALA A 61 13.87 5.96 6.10
CA ALA A 61 12.47 5.59 5.89
C ALA A 61 12.19 5.24 4.42
N VAL A 62 12.67 6.06 3.47
CA VAL A 62 12.53 5.79 2.03
C VAL A 62 13.28 4.51 1.63
N ALA A 63 14.48 4.27 2.16
CA ALA A 63 15.24 3.06 1.90
C ALA A 63 14.50 1.80 2.40
N ALA A 64 13.95 1.85 3.61
CA ALA A 64 13.15 0.77 4.18
C ALA A 64 11.87 0.51 3.35
N LEU A 65 11.13 1.57 2.99
CA LEU A 65 9.94 1.47 2.14
C LEU A 65 10.26 0.89 0.75
N ARG A 66 11.43 1.24 0.19
CA ARG A 66 11.90 0.69 -1.09
C ARG A 66 12.26 -0.79 -0.98
N MET A 67 12.86 -1.22 0.14
CA MET A 67 13.11 -2.64 0.39
C MET A 67 11.81 -3.43 0.53
N MET A 68 10.82 -2.87 1.24
CA MET A 68 9.50 -3.48 1.41
C MET A 68 8.77 -3.63 0.05
N ALA A 69 8.76 -2.59 -0.77
CA ALA A 69 8.11 -2.64 -2.08
C ALA A 69 8.82 -3.55 -3.09
N LYS A 70 10.12 -3.80 -2.94
CA LYS A 70 10.82 -4.84 -3.70
C LYS A 70 10.39 -6.25 -3.33
N ALA A 71 10.05 -6.50 -2.06
CA ALA A 71 9.61 -7.80 -1.59
C ALA A 71 8.15 -8.07 -1.99
N ASP A 72 7.25 -7.15 -1.68
CA ASP A 72 5.86 -7.24 -2.11
C ASP A 72 5.21 -5.83 -2.19
N PRO A 73 4.87 -5.34 -3.39
CA PRO A 73 4.23 -4.04 -3.57
C PRO A 73 2.80 -3.97 -3.04
N LEU A 74 2.16 -5.08 -2.67
CA LEU A 74 0.81 -5.13 -2.10
C LEU A 74 0.82 -5.40 -0.59
N MET A 75 1.99 -5.49 0.04
CA MET A 75 2.16 -5.86 1.45
C MET A 75 1.36 -4.95 2.39
N ARG A 76 1.22 -3.66 2.07
CA ARG A 76 0.36 -2.72 2.82
C ARG A 76 -1.10 -3.17 2.88
N ARG A 77 -1.68 -3.59 1.75
CA ARG A 77 -3.09 -4.02 1.71
C ARG A 77 -3.31 -5.30 2.50
N VAL A 78 -2.35 -6.22 2.42
CA VAL A 78 -2.37 -7.48 3.19
C VAL A 78 -2.26 -7.18 4.69
N TYR A 79 -1.37 -6.26 5.08
CA TYR A 79 -1.19 -5.85 6.47
C TYR A 79 -2.43 -5.17 7.05
N LEU A 80 -3.03 -4.21 6.34
CA LEU A 80 -4.27 -3.56 6.77
C LEU A 80 -5.43 -4.56 6.90
N ARG A 81 -5.50 -5.52 5.97
CA ARG A 81 -6.48 -6.61 6.05
C ARG A 81 -6.22 -7.53 7.24
N HIS A 82 -4.95 -7.83 7.53
CA HIS A 82 -4.55 -8.63 8.69
C HIS A 82 -4.95 -7.97 10.01
N ILE A 83 -4.72 -6.66 10.16
CA ILE A 83 -5.17 -5.89 11.34
C ILE A 83 -6.70 -5.89 11.47
N SER A 84 -7.41 -5.80 10.35
CA SER A 84 -8.87 -5.81 10.35
C SER A 84 -9.47 -7.19 10.70
N TYR A 85 -8.67 -8.25 10.70
CA TYR A 85 -9.17 -9.59 11.00
C TYR A 85 -9.37 -9.79 12.50
N LYS A 86 -10.48 -10.43 12.87
CA LYS A 86 -10.75 -10.83 14.26
C LYS A 86 -9.87 -12.03 14.63
N THR A 87 -9.44 -12.07 15.89
CA THR A 87 -8.71 -13.21 16.49
C THR A 87 -9.41 -14.55 16.29
N SER A 88 -10.74 -14.55 16.31
CA SER A 88 -11.52 -15.77 16.09
C SER A 88 -12.67 -15.48 15.14
N TYR A 89 -12.68 -16.23 14.04
CA TYR A 89 -13.82 -16.34 13.15
C TYR A 89 -14.58 -17.60 13.53
N ARG A 90 -15.88 -17.46 13.85
CA ARG A 90 -16.74 -18.61 14.05
C ARG A 90 -16.81 -19.39 12.73
N ALA A 91 -16.73 -20.72 12.81
CA ALA A 91 -16.91 -21.61 11.66
C ALA A 91 -18.38 -21.56 11.20
N THR A 92 -18.76 -20.50 10.51
CA THR A 92 -20.07 -20.34 9.89
C THR A 92 -19.93 -20.68 8.41
N SER A 93 -20.81 -21.51 7.86
CA SER A 93 -20.78 -21.90 6.45
C SER A 93 -21.01 -20.73 5.47
N SER A 94 -21.57 -19.60 5.94
CA SER A 94 -21.70 -18.39 5.14
C SER A 94 -21.42 -17.10 5.93
N PRO A 95 -20.78 -16.08 5.32
CA PRO A 95 -20.50 -14.80 5.97
C PRO A 95 -21.74 -13.98 6.39
N TRP A 96 -22.90 -14.31 5.82
CA TRP A 96 -24.12 -13.51 5.91
C TRP A 96 -25.14 -14.00 6.94
N ARG A 97 -24.87 -15.13 7.61
CA ARG A 97 -25.78 -15.69 8.59
C ARG A 97 -25.68 -14.92 9.90
N LYS A 98 -26.64 -14.04 10.17
CA LYS A 98 -26.83 -13.38 11.47
C LYS A 98 -27.33 -14.42 12.48
N PHE A 99 -26.76 -14.39 13.68
CA PHE A 99 -27.27 -15.12 14.85
C PHE A 99 -28.26 -14.23 15.58
#